data_AF-A0A3D2X1X2-F1
#
_entry.id   AF-A0A3D2X1X2-F1
#
_cell.length_a   1.000
_cell.length_b   1.000
_cell.length_c   1.000
_cell.angle_alpha   90.00
_cell.angle_beta   90.00
_cell.angle_gamma   90.00
#
_symmetry.space_group_name_H-M   'P 1'
#
loop_
_entity.id
_entity.type
_entity.pdbx_description
1 polymer ?
#
loop_
_entity_poly.entity_id
_entity_poly.type
_entity_poly.pdbx_seq_one_letter_code
_entity_poly.pdbx_strand_id
1 'polypeptide(L)'
;MRLDAKINEASYTLAVKLKGNKDFEKAIGVLANDGVYAFYVFCKCKNIWDKFSNVLLDMKDFLPEKPDILDQKYMQNLSANLSDLLFVKEILEKMLTYTRYHLKAMEG
;
A
#
# COMPACT_ATOMS: atom_id res chain seq x y z
N MET A 1 1.75 -19.65 -1.90
CA MET A 1 0.51 -18.83 -1.91
C MET A 1 0.52 -17.95 -3.14
N ARG A 2 -0.63 -17.67 -3.77
CA ARG A 2 -0.69 -16.80 -4.97
C ARG A 2 -0.73 -15.32 -4.57
N LEU A 3 0.02 -14.47 -5.28
CA LEU A 3 0.10 -13.03 -5.00
C LEU A 3 -1.28 -12.36 -4.92
N ASP A 4 -2.15 -12.60 -5.90
CA ASP A 4 -3.49 -11.97 -5.91
C ASP A 4 -4.35 -12.35 -4.69
N ALA A 5 -4.22 -13.59 -4.19
CA ALA A 5 -4.93 -14.01 -2.98
C ALA A 5 -4.43 -13.24 -1.75
N LYS A 6 -3.11 -13.03 -1.65
CA LYS A 6 -2.53 -12.24 -0.56
C LYS A 6 -2.90 -10.77 -0.67
N ILE A 7 -2.93 -10.21 -1.89
CA ILE A 7 -3.40 -8.85 -2.12
C ILE A 7 -4.83 -8.68 -1.62
N ASN A 8 -5.74 -9.62 -1.89
CA ASN A 8 -7.11 -9.52 -1.42
C ASN A 8 -7.21 -9.55 0.12
N GLU A 9 -6.53 -10.50 0.77
CA GLU A 9 -6.46 -10.60 2.24
C GLU A 9 -5.89 -9.32 2.88
N ALA A 10 -4.78 -8.82 2.31
CA ALA A 10 -4.16 -7.56 2.69
C ALA A 10 -5.13 -6.38 2.54
N SER A 11 -5.87 -6.34 1.43
CA SER A 11 -6.84 -5.27 1.13
C SER A 11 -8.00 -5.24 2.11
N TYR A 12 -8.52 -6.41 2.50
CA TYR A 12 -9.56 -6.50 3.52
C TYR A 12 -9.04 -6.01 4.88
N THR A 13 -7.86 -6.49 5.28
CA THR A 13 -7.21 -6.09 6.54
C THR A 13 -6.98 -4.57 6.58
N LEU A 14 -6.50 -4.01 5.47
CA LEU A 14 -6.29 -2.59 5.31
C LEU A 14 -7.60 -1.80 5.39
N ALA A 15 -8.68 -2.29 4.77
CA ALA A 15 -10.00 -1.67 4.83
C ALA A 15 -10.52 -1.59 6.27
N VAL A 16 -10.39 -2.67 7.04
CA VAL A 16 -10.75 -2.68 8.48
C VAL A 16 -9.96 -1.61 9.24
N LYS A 17 -8.64 -1.50 9.00
CA LYS A 17 -7.77 -0.49 9.64
C LYS A 17 -8.08 0.95 9.19
N LEU A 18 -8.65 1.13 8.00
CA LEU A 18 -8.94 2.44 7.41
C LEU A 18 -10.41 2.85 7.47
N LYS A 19 -11.30 2.06 8.09
CA LYS A 19 -12.72 2.41 8.22
C LYS A 19 -12.89 3.83 8.79
N GLY A 20 -13.63 4.68 8.06
CA GLY A 20 -13.86 6.09 8.41
C GLY A 20 -12.69 7.04 8.16
N ASN A 21 -11.56 6.58 7.59
CA ASN A 21 -10.43 7.43 7.27
C ASN A 21 -10.65 8.19 5.94
N LYS A 22 -10.75 9.51 6.02
CA LYS A 22 -11.05 10.40 4.88
C LYS A 22 -9.85 10.63 3.94
N ASP A 23 -8.64 10.25 4.35
CA ASP A 23 -7.42 10.48 3.57
C ASP A 23 -7.10 9.31 2.62
N PHE A 24 -7.81 8.19 2.72
CA PHE A 24 -7.60 7.03 1.85
C PHE A 24 -7.80 7.35 0.36
N GLU A 25 -8.90 8.04 0.00
CA GLU A 25 -9.16 8.42 -1.39
C GLU A 25 -8.10 9.38 -1.94
N LYS A 26 -7.59 10.27 -1.09
CA LYS A 26 -6.47 11.14 -1.46
C LYS A 26 -5.18 10.35 -1.66
N ALA A 27 -4.91 9.36 -0.81
CA ALA A 27 -3.75 8.50 -0.94
C ALA A 27 -3.76 7.73 -2.28
N ILE A 28 -4.93 7.24 -2.72
CA ILE A 28 -5.08 6.64 -4.05
C ILE A 28 -4.71 7.63 -5.15
N GLY A 29 -5.22 8.87 -5.06
CA GLY A 29 -4.90 9.92 -6.02
C GLY A 29 -3.40 10.23 -6.10
N VAL A 30 -2.73 10.32 -4.94
CA VAL A 30 -1.27 10.54 -4.87
C VAL A 30 -0.50 9.37 -5.49
N LEU A 31 -0.88 8.12 -5.20
CA LEU A 31 -0.23 6.96 -5.82
C LEU A 31 -0.36 6.99 -7.35
N ALA A 32 -1.55 7.30 -7.85
CA ALA A 32 -1.86 7.30 -9.27
C ALA A 32 -1.11 8.41 -10.04
N ASN A 33 -1.08 9.63 -9.47
CA ASN A 33 -0.52 10.81 -10.13
C ASN A 33 0.98 10.99 -9.88
N ASP A 34 1.43 10.76 -8.66
CA ASP A 34 2.75 11.15 -8.18
C ASP A 34 3.65 9.95 -7.84
N GLY A 35 3.10 8.73 -7.81
CA GLY A 35 3.83 7.48 -7.64
C GLY A 35 4.10 7.06 -6.20
N VAL A 36 4.89 5.98 -6.04
CA VAL A 36 5.06 5.25 -4.77
C VAL A 36 5.72 6.09 -3.68
N TYR A 37 6.75 6.87 -4.02
CA TYR A 37 7.46 7.69 -3.04
C TYR A 37 6.58 8.84 -2.51
N ALA A 38 5.86 9.52 -3.40
CA ALA A 38 4.91 10.56 -3.02
C ALA A 38 3.78 9.98 -2.14
N PHE A 39 3.27 8.79 -2.50
CA PHE A 39 2.31 8.06 -1.69
C PHE A 39 2.84 7.77 -0.27
N TYR A 40 4.07 7.28 -0.15
CA TYR A 40 4.73 7.05 1.13
C TYR A 40 4.79 8.34 1.99
N VAL A 41 5.28 9.43 1.41
CA VAL A 41 5.40 10.72 2.09
C VAL A 41 4.04 11.27 2.52
N PHE A 42 3.02 11.18 1.65
CA PHE A 42 1.66 11.57 1.96
C PHE A 42 1.10 10.76 3.15
N CYS A 43 1.26 9.44 3.11
CA CYS A 43 0.79 8.55 4.17
C CYS A 43 1.50 8.80 5.50
N LYS A 44 2.79 9.15 5.49
CA LYS A 44 3.53 9.61 6.66
C LYS A 44 2.96 10.92 7.20
N CYS A 45 2.77 11.92 6.34
CA CYS A 45 2.20 13.22 6.71
C CYS A 45 0.78 13.10 7.31
N LYS A 46 -0.02 12.14 6.84
CA LYS A 46 -1.37 11.85 7.35
C LYS A 46 -1.40 10.86 8.52
N ASN A 47 -0.26 10.40 9.01
CA ASN A 47 -0.17 9.39 10.08
C ASN A 47 -0.97 8.11 9.78
N ILE A 48 -1.01 7.70 8.50
CA ILE A 48 -1.68 6.46 8.05
C ILE A 48 -0.70 5.41 7.53
N TRP A 49 0.58 5.76 7.36
CA TRP A 49 1.62 4.86 6.86
C TRP A 49 1.73 3.55 7.66
N ASP A 50 1.59 3.61 8.98
CA ASP A 50 1.69 2.41 9.83
C ASP A 50 0.59 1.39 9.50
N LYS A 51 -0.56 1.83 9.00
CA LYS A 51 -1.63 0.92 8.55
C LYS A 51 -1.23 0.17 7.29
N PHE A 52 -0.61 0.86 6.33
CA PHE A 52 -0.12 0.26 5.08
C PHE A 52 1.10 -0.61 5.30
N SER A 53 2.11 -0.10 6.00
CA SER A 53 3.38 -0.80 6.22
C SER A 53 3.18 -2.11 6.98
N ASN A 54 2.33 -2.16 8.00
CA ASN A 54 1.99 -3.40 8.69
C ASN A 54 1.45 -4.46 7.72
N VAL A 55 0.50 -4.08 6.86
CA VAL A 55 -0.13 -4.99 5.89
C VAL A 55 0.86 -5.43 4.79
N LEU A 56 1.72 -4.51 4.33
CA LEU A 56 2.75 -4.81 3.33
C LEU A 56 3.83 -5.75 3.90
N LEU A 57 4.22 -5.57 5.17
CA LEU A 57 5.18 -6.44 5.84
C LEU A 57 4.64 -7.87 6.04
N ASP A 58 3.32 -8.03 6.25
CA ASP A 58 2.66 -9.35 6.27
C ASP A 58 2.75 -10.10 4.93
N MET A 59 3.14 -9.40 3.86
CA MET A 59 3.38 -9.96 2.53
C MET A 59 4.78 -9.66 2.00
N LYS A 60 5.76 -9.44 2.88
CA LYS A 60 7.15 -9.09 2.52
C LYS A 60 7.82 -10.08 1.57
N ASP A 61 7.41 -11.35 1.54
CA ASP A 61 7.92 -12.35 0.61
C ASP A 61 7.66 -12.02 -0.86
N PHE A 62 6.67 -11.16 -1.13
CA PHE A 62 6.34 -10.65 -2.46
C PHE A 62 6.92 -9.27 -2.74
N LEU A 63 7.63 -8.65 -1.79
CA LEU A 63 8.26 -7.36 -1.98
C LEU A 63 9.72 -7.53 -2.41
N PRO A 64 10.26 -6.60 -3.21
CA PRO A 64 11.70 -6.53 -3.49
C PRO A 64 12.51 -6.53 -2.20
N GLU A 65 13.63 -7.25 -2.16
CA GLU A 65 14.54 -7.35 -1.00
C GLU A 65 13.94 -7.98 0.28
N LYS A 66 12.65 -8.36 0.30
CA LYS A 66 11.95 -8.97 1.44
C LYS A 66 12.20 -8.24 2.76
N PRO A 67 11.89 -6.94 2.83
CA PRO A 67 12.28 -6.08 3.92
C PRO A 67 11.60 -6.47 5.24
N ASP A 68 12.30 -6.31 6.34
CA ASP A 68 11.71 -6.37 7.68
C ASP A 68 11.11 -5.02 8.11
N ILE A 69 11.48 -3.93 7.44
CA ILE A 69 10.99 -2.58 7.69
C ILE A 69 10.80 -1.80 6.38
N LEU A 70 9.70 -1.05 6.29
CA LEU A 70 9.38 -0.19 5.15
C LEU A 70 9.56 1.29 5.55
N ASP A 71 10.83 1.68 5.69
CA ASP A 71 11.24 3.03 6.08
C ASP A 71 11.70 3.86 4.88
N GLN A 72 12.21 5.07 5.15
CA GLN A 72 12.72 5.96 4.10
C GLN A 72 13.87 5.34 3.31
N LYS A 73 14.74 4.54 3.94
CA LYS A 73 15.87 3.91 3.27
C LYS A 73 15.38 2.86 2.28
N TYR A 74 14.43 2.02 2.67
CA TYR A 74 13.79 1.09 1.74
C TYR A 74 13.13 1.83 0.57
N MET A 75 12.40 2.92 0.84
CA MET A 75 11.75 3.69 -0.23
C MET A 75 12.74 4.35 -1.20
N GLN A 76 13.89 4.81 -0.71
CA GLN A 76 14.97 5.33 -1.53
C GLN A 76 15.60 4.23 -2.40
N ASN A 77 15.90 3.07 -1.81
CA ASN A 77 16.41 1.91 -2.56
C ASN A 77 15.43 1.46 -3.64
N LEU A 78 14.14 1.35 -3.29
CA LEU A 78 13.08 1.01 -4.23
C LEU A 78 13.02 1.99 -5.40
N SER A 79 13.17 3.30 -5.14
CA SER A 79 13.18 4.32 -6.20
C SER A 79 14.39 4.24 -7.13
N ALA A 80 15.49 3.62 -6.71
CA ALA A 80 16.69 3.44 -7.52
C ALA A 80 16.56 2.27 -8.52
N ASN A 81 15.59 1.36 -8.34
CA ASN A 81 15.31 0.28 -9.27
C ASN A 81 13.90 0.42 -9.89
N LEU A 82 13.85 0.80 -11.18
CA LEU A 82 12.59 1.03 -11.88
C LEU A 82 11.68 -0.22 -11.93
N SER A 83 12.24 -1.42 -12.11
CA SER A 83 11.46 -2.65 -12.19
C SER A 83 10.77 -2.94 -10.86
N ASP A 84 11.52 -2.83 -9.76
CA ASP A 84 11.01 -3.05 -8.41
C ASP A 84 9.98 -1.98 -8.03
N LEU A 85 10.25 -0.72 -8.38
CA LEU A 85 9.33 0.40 -8.18
C LEU A 85 7.99 0.18 -8.87
N LEU A 86 8.02 -0.21 -10.15
CA LEU A 86 6.80 -0.48 -10.92
C LEU A 86 6.04 -1.68 -10.36
N PHE A 87 6.74 -2.74 -9.98
CA PHE A 87 6.12 -3.91 -9.37
C PHE A 87 5.42 -3.59 -8.03
N VAL A 88 6.07 -2.81 -7.15
CA VAL A 88 5.44 -2.36 -5.90
C VAL A 88 4.27 -1.42 -6.18
N LYS A 89 4.37 -0.56 -7.21
CA LYS A 89 3.25 0.29 -7.64
C LYS A 89 2.03 -0.56 -8.03
N GLU A 90 2.21 -1.61 -8.82
CA GLU A 90 1.12 -2.51 -9.22
C GLU A 90 0.47 -3.22 -8.02
N ILE A 91 1.27 -3.69 -7.06
CA ILE A 91 0.77 -4.30 -5.81
C ILE A 91 -0.09 -3.28 -5.06
N LEU A 92 0.42 -2.07 -4.87
CA LEU A 92 -0.30 -1.00 -4.19
C LEU A 92 -1.60 -0.65 -4.93
N GLU A 93 -1.56 -0.43 -6.25
CA GLU A 93 -2.74 -0.08 -7.04
C GLU A 93 -3.86 -1.12 -6.92
N LYS A 94 -3.53 -2.41 -7.05
CA LYS A 94 -4.49 -3.50 -6.86
C LYS A 94 -5.01 -3.54 -5.42
N MET A 95 -4.12 -3.44 -4.43
CA MET A 95 -4.47 -3.48 -3.02
C MET A 95 -5.41 -2.32 -2.64
N LEU A 96 -5.10 -1.09 -3.07
CA LEU A 96 -5.94 0.07 -2.80
C LEU A 96 -7.29 -0.03 -3.51
N THR A 97 -7.32 -0.54 -4.75
CA THR A 97 -8.56 -0.76 -5.48
C THR A 97 -9.48 -1.72 -4.72
N TYR A 98 -8.98 -2.88 -4.28
CA TYR A 98 -9.77 -3.83 -3.51
C TYR A 98 -10.13 -3.30 -2.12
N THR A 99 -9.23 -2.56 -1.47
CA THR A 99 -9.50 -1.89 -0.19
C THR A 99 -10.70 -0.94 -0.32
N ARG A 100 -10.78 -0.17 -1.41
CA ARG A 100 -11.91 0.72 -1.71
C ARG A 100 -13.22 -0.06 -1.82
N TYR A 101 -13.22 -1.21 -2.50
CA TYR A 101 -14.43 -2.05 -2.62
C TYR A 101 -14.85 -2.65 -1.28
N HIS A 102 -13.89 -3.11 -0.46
CA HIS A 102 -14.17 -3.59 0.90
C HIS A 102 -14.76 -2.49 1.78
N LEU A 103 -14.21 -1.27 1.73
CA LEU A 103 -14.76 -0.12 2.46
C LEU A 103 -16.21 0.19 2.05
N LYS A 104 -16.49 0.23 0.74
CA LYS A 104 -17.86 0.42 0.23
C LYS A 104 -18.82 -0.68 0.71
N ALA A 105 -18.36 -1.93 0.71
CA ALA A 105 -19.17 -3.06 1.19
C ALA A 105 -19.42 -3.02 2.70
N MET A 106 -18.57 -2.35 3.49
CA MET A 106 -18.77 -2.15 4.93
C MET A 106 -19.67 -0.96 5.28
N GLU A 107 -19.94 -0.07 4.31
CA GLU A 107 -20.81 1.10 4.44
C GLU A 107 -22.26 0.80 4.04
N GLY A 108 -22.49 -0.24 3.24
CA GLY A 108 -23.80 -0.77 2.89
C GLY A 108 -24.31 -1.78 3.93
#